data_AF-A0A2G2DQY0-F1
#
_entry.id   AF-A0A2G2DQY0-F1
#
_cell.length_a   1.000
_cell.length_b   1.000
_cell.length_c   1.000
_cell.angle_alpha   90.00
_cell.angle_beta   90.00
_cell.angle_gamma   90.00
#
_symmetry.space_group_name_H-M   'P 1'
#
loop_
_entity.id
_entity.type
_entity.pdbx_description
1 polymer ?
#
loop_
_entity_poly.entity_id
_entity_poly.type
_entity_poly.pdbx_seq_one_letter_code
_entity_poly.pdbx_strand_id
1 'polypeptide(L)'
;MKISILRNITSICLLLMSVTLVSAKTAKVPISIAGITLGSAVTSYPNIIESNFMKQVVVTDWHGFRKGVISYGICLNIDTILKIDMKYEDKSKRFYKTLLKKIKAEYGEPDVWSGDSFGLKYVWKWDFVDKNNNRVTLKLQYNGKDSNETIGNMIKLSYPGKIADERRCFMEMCHQKKKNLDAIHLKELKRSDWSHLIPESQK
;
A
#
# COMPACT_ATOMS: atom_id res chain seq x y z
N MET A 1 36.19 35.05 80.10
CA MET A 1 36.43 36.51 80.25
C MET A 1 36.57 37.11 78.85
N LYS A 2 35.78 38.15 78.52
CA LYS A 2 35.49 38.78 77.19
C LYS A 2 34.57 37.91 76.29
N ILE A 3 33.28 38.19 76.00
CA ILE A 3 32.51 39.44 75.71
C ILE A 3 33.19 40.18 74.54
N SER A 4 32.66 40.36 73.32
CA SER A 4 31.29 40.67 72.88
C SER A 4 31.22 40.81 71.34
N ILE A 5 30.05 40.50 70.78
CA ILE A 5 29.24 41.28 69.80
C ILE A 5 29.60 41.30 68.28
N LEU A 6 28.55 40.95 67.53
CA LEU A 6 28.25 40.95 66.10
C LEU A 6 28.75 42.15 65.27
N ARG A 7 29.05 41.89 63.98
CA ARG A 7 28.65 42.77 62.87
C ARG A 7 28.38 42.04 61.54
N ASN A 8 27.12 41.65 61.38
CA ASN A 8 26.24 41.76 60.21
C ASN A 8 26.77 42.14 58.80
N ILE A 9 26.36 41.29 57.84
CA ILE A 9 25.65 41.61 56.57
C ILE A 9 26.51 42.27 55.47
N THR A 10 26.83 41.59 54.36
CA THR A 10 25.91 41.48 53.20
C THR A 10 26.35 40.36 52.25
N SER A 11 25.46 39.37 52.05
CA SER A 11 25.52 38.40 50.96
C SER A 11 25.30 39.09 49.62
N ILE A 12 26.27 38.97 48.70
CA ILE A 12 26.03 39.19 47.27
C ILE A 12 25.93 37.80 46.63
N CYS A 13 24.72 37.25 46.64
CA CYS A 13 24.38 36.04 45.92
C CYS A 13 24.16 36.45 44.45
N LEU A 14 25.20 36.31 43.63
CA LEU A 14 25.16 36.57 42.20
C LEU A 14 24.31 35.46 41.54
N LEU A 15 22.99 35.65 41.51
CA LEU A 15 22.07 34.76 40.82
C LEU A 15 22.20 35.00 39.32
N LEU A 16 23.20 34.36 38.70
CA LEU A 16 23.29 34.17 37.25
C LEU A 16 22.10 33.30 36.81
N MET A 17 20.96 33.94 36.55
CA MET A 17 19.94 33.38 35.66
C MET A 17 20.53 33.35 34.25
N SER A 18 21.28 32.30 33.96
CA SER A 18 21.58 31.89 32.60
C SER A 18 20.25 31.46 31.96
N VAL A 19 19.62 32.41 31.27
CA VAL A 19 18.59 32.12 30.28
C VAL A 19 19.27 31.25 29.22
N THR A 20 19.11 29.94 29.34
CA THR A 20 19.46 29.02 28.27
C THR A 20 18.48 29.29 27.14
N LEU A 21 18.88 30.16 26.21
CA LEU A 21 18.34 30.13 24.86
C LEU A 21 18.60 28.72 24.35
N VAL A 22 17.58 27.85 24.45
CA VAL A 22 17.50 26.64 23.64
C VAL A 22 17.43 27.16 22.21
N SER A 23 18.60 27.30 21.59
CA SER A 23 18.71 27.44 20.15
C SER A 23 18.11 26.15 19.61
N ALA A 24 16.83 26.23 19.22
CA ALA A 24 16.22 25.20 18.40
C ALA A 24 17.09 25.15 17.15
N LYS A 25 18.02 24.18 17.10
CA LYS A 25 18.73 23.86 15.87
C LYS A 25 17.64 23.70 14.83
N THR A 26 17.61 24.59 13.85
CA THR A 26 16.82 24.42 12.64
C THR A 26 17.40 23.17 11.99
N ALA A 27 16.87 22.01 12.38
CA ALA A 27 17.39 20.74 11.93
C ALA A 27 17.21 20.75 10.42
N LYS A 28 18.31 20.55 9.69
CA LYS A 28 18.27 20.39 8.24
C LYS A 28 17.39 19.16 7.96
N VAL A 29 16.16 19.39 7.51
CA VAL A 29 15.20 18.32 7.20
C VAL A 29 15.45 17.88 5.77
N PRO A 30 15.87 16.62 5.54
CA PRO A 30 16.04 16.11 4.18
C PRO A 30 14.66 15.94 3.53
N ILE A 31 14.44 16.58 2.38
CA ILE A 31 13.18 16.51 1.64
C ILE A 31 13.35 16.01 0.22
N SER A 32 14.59 15.88 -0.27
CA SER A 32 14.88 15.43 -1.63
C SER A 32 15.96 14.35 -1.66
N ILE A 33 15.86 13.42 -2.62
CA ILE A 33 16.88 12.41 -2.90
C ILE A 33 16.83 12.04 -4.38
N ALA A 34 17.99 11.83 -5.02
CA ALA A 34 18.07 11.49 -6.45
C ALA A 34 17.29 12.44 -7.37
N GLY A 35 17.24 13.73 -7.01
CA GLY A 35 16.47 14.75 -7.74
C GLY A 35 14.94 14.67 -7.56
N ILE A 36 14.44 13.79 -6.69
CA ILE A 36 13.02 13.63 -6.36
C ILE A 36 12.73 14.32 -5.02
N THR A 37 11.69 15.15 -4.96
CA THR A 37 11.36 15.98 -3.80
C THR A 37 10.03 15.58 -3.20
N LEU A 38 9.97 15.38 -1.88
CA LEU A 38 8.74 15.14 -1.14
C LEU A 38 7.72 16.27 -1.36
N GLY A 39 6.46 15.90 -1.60
CA GLY A 39 5.37 16.85 -1.87
C GLY A 39 5.25 17.31 -3.33
N SER A 40 6.21 16.99 -4.19
CA SER A 40 6.10 17.24 -5.63
C SER A 40 5.18 16.24 -6.34
N ALA A 41 4.63 16.63 -7.49
CA ALA A 41 3.82 15.75 -8.31
C ALA A 41 4.69 14.67 -8.98
N VAL A 42 4.24 13.41 -8.98
CA VAL A 42 4.97 12.31 -9.64
C VAL A 42 5.13 12.53 -11.15
N THR A 43 4.20 13.28 -11.76
CA THR A 43 4.23 13.67 -13.18
C THR A 43 5.41 14.58 -13.52
N SER A 44 6.03 15.23 -12.53
CA SER A 44 7.25 16.02 -12.71
C SER A 44 8.49 15.17 -13.02
N TYR A 45 8.38 13.84 -12.92
CA TYR A 45 9.48 12.89 -13.13
C TYR A 45 9.16 11.95 -14.30
N PRO A 46 9.26 12.40 -15.56
CA PRO A 46 8.81 11.63 -16.73
C PRO A 46 9.59 10.32 -16.92
N ASN A 47 10.81 10.22 -16.39
CA ASN A 47 11.65 9.02 -16.45
C ASN A 47 11.25 7.93 -15.44
N ILE A 48 10.38 8.24 -14.46
CA ILE A 48 9.80 7.24 -13.57
C ILE A 48 8.82 6.38 -14.38
N ILE A 49 8.99 5.07 -14.27
CA ILE A 49 8.11 4.09 -14.89
C ILE A 49 7.22 3.54 -13.79
N GLU A 50 5.91 3.70 -13.95
CA GLU A 50 4.95 3.05 -13.05
C GLU A 50 5.15 1.54 -13.09
N SER A 51 5.01 0.87 -11.95
CA SER A 51 5.20 -0.59 -11.85
C SER A 51 3.88 -1.36 -11.86
N ASN A 52 2.76 -0.67 -11.66
CA ASN A 52 1.44 -1.28 -11.51
C ASN A 52 0.63 -1.14 -12.80
N PHE A 53 0.19 -2.28 -13.34
CA PHE A 53 -0.64 -2.35 -14.56
C PHE A 53 -2.15 -2.16 -14.29
N MET A 54 -2.54 -1.95 -13.03
CA MET A 54 -3.89 -1.62 -12.59
C MET A 54 -3.81 -0.64 -11.42
N LYS A 55 -4.78 0.26 -11.34
CA LYS A 55 -4.98 1.09 -10.15
C LYS A 55 -5.89 0.38 -9.16
N GLN A 56 -5.74 0.73 -7.88
CA GLN A 56 -6.53 0.16 -6.79
C GLN A 56 -7.13 1.27 -5.95
N VAL A 57 -8.38 1.07 -5.54
CA VAL A 57 -9.04 1.88 -4.51
C VAL A 57 -9.44 1.00 -3.35
N VAL A 58 -9.34 1.56 -2.15
CA VAL A 58 -9.72 0.88 -0.92
C VAL A 58 -11.13 1.33 -0.52
N VAL A 59 -11.95 0.37 -0.15
CA VAL A 59 -13.29 0.61 0.40
C VAL A 59 -13.26 0.17 1.86
N THR A 60 -13.91 0.92 2.75
CA THR A 60 -14.04 0.60 4.18
C THR A 60 -15.50 0.65 4.59
N ASP A 61 -15.91 -0.22 5.52
CA ASP A 61 -17.22 -0.24 6.18
C ASP A 61 -18.42 -0.12 5.22
N TRP A 62 -18.52 -1.06 4.28
CA TRP A 62 -19.50 -1.06 3.21
C TRP A 62 -20.39 -2.30 3.26
N HIS A 63 -21.70 -2.14 3.54
CA HIS A 63 -22.72 -3.20 3.46
C HIS A 63 -22.31 -4.59 4.02
N GLY A 64 -21.75 -4.63 5.23
CA GLY A 64 -21.31 -5.88 5.88
C GLY A 64 -19.88 -6.32 5.53
N PHE A 65 -19.14 -5.47 4.80
CA PHE A 65 -17.71 -5.62 4.55
C PHE A 65 -16.92 -4.57 5.31
N ARG A 66 -15.88 -5.01 6.04
CA ARG A 66 -14.99 -4.12 6.80
C ARG A 66 -13.92 -3.46 5.94
N LYS A 67 -13.52 -4.14 4.86
CA LYS A 67 -12.48 -3.67 3.95
C LYS A 67 -12.63 -4.31 2.57
N GLY A 68 -12.48 -3.51 1.54
CA GLY A 68 -12.48 -3.92 0.14
C GLY A 68 -11.29 -3.35 -0.62
N VAL A 69 -10.88 -4.04 -1.68
CA VAL A 69 -9.97 -3.51 -2.69
C VAL A 69 -10.60 -3.72 -4.05
N ILE A 70 -10.79 -2.64 -4.79
CA ILE A 70 -11.30 -2.65 -6.16
C ILE A 70 -10.14 -2.29 -7.07
N SER A 71 -9.83 -3.16 -8.03
CA SER A 71 -8.80 -2.91 -9.05
C SER A 71 -9.43 -2.64 -10.41
N TYR A 72 -8.96 -1.59 -11.07
CA TYR A 72 -9.44 -1.17 -12.38
C TYR A 72 -8.29 -0.93 -13.37
N GLY A 73 -8.59 -1.06 -14.66
CA GLY A 73 -7.62 -0.92 -15.74
C GLY A 73 -7.21 0.52 -16.00
N ILE A 74 -6.02 0.69 -16.56
CA ILE A 74 -5.38 1.98 -16.89
C ILE A 74 -4.80 2.02 -18.31
N CYS A 75 -4.90 0.92 -19.05
CA CYS A 75 -4.28 0.71 -20.35
C CYS A 75 -5.31 0.26 -21.39
N LEU A 76 -5.77 -1.00 -21.31
CA LEU A 76 -6.73 -1.55 -22.29
C LEU A 76 -8.17 -1.34 -21.82
N ASN A 77 -8.43 -1.57 -20.54
CA ASN A 77 -9.75 -1.47 -19.91
C ASN A 77 -9.81 -0.24 -18.99
N ILE A 78 -9.56 0.95 -19.54
CA ILE A 78 -9.47 2.21 -18.78
C ILE A 78 -10.71 2.39 -17.91
N ASP A 79 -10.49 2.69 -16.63
CA ASP A 79 -11.51 2.95 -15.59
C ASP A 79 -12.54 1.85 -15.40
N THR A 80 -12.27 0.65 -15.92
CA THR A 80 -13.15 -0.51 -15.81
C THR A 80 -12.70 -1.43 -14.69
N ILE A 81 -13.63 -1.80 -13.79
CA ILE A 81 -13.35 -2.73 -12.68
C ILE A 81 -13.05 -4.12 -13.23
N LEU A 82 -11.84 -4.62 -12.96
CA LEU A 82 -11.39 -5.95 -13.38
C LEU A 82 -11.35 -6.96 -12.23
N LYS A 83 -11.23 -6.47 -10.99
CA LYS A 83 -11.10 -7.30 -9.80
C LYS A 83 -11.72 -6.63 -8.57
N ILE A 84 -12.45 -7.41 -7.78
CA ILE A 84 -13.06 -6.98 -6.53
C ILE A 84 -12.65 -7.97 -5.45
N ASP A 85 -12.08 -7.48 -4.36
CA ASP A 85 -11.57 -8.25 -3.23
C ASP A 85 -12.22 -7.71 -1.93
N MET A 86 -13.26 -8.35 -1.41
CA MET A 86 -14.05 -7.84 -0.26
C MET A 86 -13.92 -8.74 0.98
N LYS A 87 -13.61 -8.15 2.13
CA LYS A 87 -13.49 -8.83 3.42
C LYS A 87 -14.72 -8.55 4.26
N TYR A 88 -15.38 -9.61 4.71
CA TYR A 88 -16.57 -9.50 5.55
C TYR A 88 -16.23 -8.99 6.94
N GLU A 89 -17.20 -8.32 7.56
CA GLU A 89 -17.15 -7.92 8.97
C GLU A 89 -17.06 -9.17 9.86
N ASP A 90 -17.99 -10.12 9.66
CA ASP A 90 -17.99 -11.39 10.38
C ASP A 90 -16.82 -12.27 9.94
N LYS A 91 -15.89 -12.50 10.87
CA LYS A 91 -14.66 -13.28 10.66
C LYS A 91 -14.83 -14.76 10.99
N SER A 92 -16.00 -15.16 11.51
CA SER A 92 -16.20 -16.47 12.08
C SER A 92 -16.25 -17.57 11.02
N LYS A 93 -15.79 -18.77 11.39
CA LYS A 93 -15.94 -19.98 10.56
C LYS A 93 -17.41 -20.38 10.40
N ARG A 94 -18.29 -20.00 11.36
CA ARG A 94 -19.73 -20.25 11.26
C ARG A 94 -20.33 -19.45 10.12
N PHE A 95 -20.02 -18.15 10.04
CA PHE A 95 -20.44 -17.30 8.93
C PHE A 95 -19.93 -17.83 7.59
N TYR A 96 -18.65 -18.21 7.52
CA TYR A 96 -18.08 -18.85 6.33
C TYR A 96 -18.91 -20.03 5.83
N LYS A 97 -19.24 -20.98 6.71
CA LYS A 97 -20.01 -22.17 6.36
C LYS A 97 -21.41 -21.81 5.86
N THR A 98 -22.06 -20.83 6.49
CA THR A 98 -23.36 -20.33 6.04
C THR A 98 -23.27 -19.68 4.66
N LEU A 99 -22.25 -18.85 4.43
CA LEU A 99 -22.01 -18.18 3.16
C LEU A 99 -21.71 -19.19 2.04
N LEU A 100 -20.85 -20.18 2.32
CA LEU A 100 -20.55 -21.26 1.40
C LEU A 100 -21.82 -22.02 1.00
N LYS A 101 -22.68 -22.38 1.97
CA LYS A 101 -23.96 -23.04 1.68
C LYS A 101 -24.86 -22.19 0.79
N LYS A 102 -24.94 -20.88 1.04
CA LYS A 102 -25.74 -19.94 0.23
C LYS A 102 -25.20 -19.80 -1.19
N ILE A 103 -23.88 -19.64 -1.36
CA ILE A 103 -23.24 -19.55 -2.68
C ILE A 103 -23.42 -20.86 -3.45
N LYS A 104 -23.29 -22.03 -2.81
CA LYS A 104 -23.54 -23.32 -3.46
C LYS A 104 -24.99 -23.49 -3.90
N ALA A 105 -25.94 -23.01 -3.10
CA ALA A 105 -27.36 -23.05 -3.47
C ALA A 105 -27.66 -22.18 -4.70
N GLU A 106 -26.95 -21.06 -4.86
CA GLU A 106 -27.15 -20.12 -5.97
C GLU A 106 -26.40 -20.54 -7.24
N TYR A 107 -25.15 -21.00 -7.11
CA TYR A 107 -24.22 -21.19 -8.23
C TYR A 107 -23.77 -22.64 -8.44
N GLY A 108 -24.25 -23.58 -7.63
CA GLY A 108 -23.83 -24.98 -7.67
C GLY A 108 -22.51 -25.27 -6.94
N GLU A 109 -22.01 -26.49 -7.13
CA GLU A 109 -20.76 -26.94 -6.52
C GLU A 109 -19.54 -26.21 -7.13
N PRO A 110 -18.50 -25.90 -6.32
CA PRO A 110 -17.29 -25.23 -6.80
C PRO A 110 -16.45 -26.14 -7.70
N ASP A 111 -15.81 -25.54 -8.70
CA ASP A 111 -14.92 -26.24 -9.64
C ASP A 111 -13.60 -26.68 -8.99
N VAL A 112 -13.08 -25.88 -8.05
CA VAL A 112 -11.77 -26.14 -7.44
C VAL A 112 -11.79 -25.86 -5.95
N TRP A 113 -11.21 -26.80 -5.20
CA TRP A 113 -10.81 -26.62 -3.81
C TRP A 113 -9.32 -26.32 -3.70
N SER A 114 -8.96 -25.35 -2.86
CA SER A 114 -7.58 -25.01 -2.53
C SER A 114 -7.50 -24.57 -1.07
N GLY A 115 -7.59 -25.51 -0.14
CA GLY A 115 -7.29 -25.27 1.28
C GLY A 115 -5.87 -25.64 1.64
N ASP A 116 -5.45 -25.31 2.86
CA ASP A 116 -4.28 -25.94 3.45
C ASP A 116 -4.64 -27.27 4.11
N SER A 117 -3.64 -28.15 4.26
CA SER A 117 -3.80 -29.46 4.89
C SER A 117 -4.10 -29.37 6.39
N PHE A 118 -3.88 -28.20 7.01
CA PHE A 118 -4.04 -27.97 8.44
C PHE A 118 -5.43 -27.41 8.80
N GLY A 119 -6.29 -27.19 7.81
CA GLY A 119 -7.62 -26.64 7.98
C GLY A 119 -7.66 -25.22 8.53
N LEU A 120 -6.60 -24.42 8.33
CA LEU A 120 -6.51 -23.02 8.73
C LEU A 120 -7.01 -22.08 7.62
N LYS A 121 -6.84 -22.48 6.37
CA LYS A 121 -7.26 -21.76 5.18
C LYS A 121 -8.12 -22.65 4.28
N TYR A 122 -9.24 -22.09 3.83
CA TYR A 122 -10.15 -22.74 2.89
C TYR A 122 -10.40 -21.79 1.75
N VAL A 123 -10.20 -22.25 0.51
CA VAL A 123 -10.55 -21.48 -0.68
C VAL A 123 -11.38 -22.39 -1.60
N TRP A 124 -12.57 -21.93 -1.94
CA TRP A 124 -13.39 -22.51 -3.00
C TRP A 124 -13.43 -21.55 -4.17
N LYS A 125 -13.34 -22.08 -5.38
CA LYS A 125 -13.37 -21.32 -6.62
C LYS A 125 -14.50 -21.82 -7.52
N TRP A 126 -15.22 -20.88 -8.11
CA TRP A 126 -16.14 -21.08 -9.22
C TRP A 126 -15.63 -20.32 -10.43
N ASP A 127 -15.72 -20.92 -11.61
CA ASP A 127 -15.43 -20.33 -12.91
C ASP A 127 -16.71 -20.26 -13.73
N PHE A 128 -16.96 -19.09 -14.30
CA PHE A 128 -18.13 -18.81 -15.13
C PHE A 128 -17.70 -18.17 -16.44
N VAL A 129 -18.65 -18.08 -17.37
CA VAL A 129 -18.55 -17.29 -18.59
C VAL A 129 -19.70 -16.28 -18.57
N ASP A 130 -19.38 -14.99 -18.73
CA ASP A 130 -20.39 -13.94 -18.80
C ASP A 130 -21.06 -13.87 -20.19
N LYS A 131 -22.08 -13.02 -20.33
CA LYS A 131 -22.80 -12.80 -21.60
C LYS A 131 -21.91 -12.32 -22.77
N ASN A 132 -20.74 -11.78 -22.47
CA ASN A 132 -19.78 -11.26 -23.45
C ASN A 132 -18.64 -12.27 -23.68
N ASN A 133 -18.82 -13.54 -23.29
CA ASN A 133 -17.84 -14.61 -23.38
C ASN A 133 -16.54 -14.35 -22.60
N ASN A 134 -16.58 -13.52 -21.56
CA ASN A 134 -15.46 -13.34 -20.65
C ASN A 134 -15.50 -14.40 -19.55
N ARG A 135 -14.35 -14.98 -19.26
CA ARG A 135 -14.20 -15.79 -18.04
C ARG A 135 -14.34 -14.90 -16.80
N VAL A 136 -15.17 -15.33 -15.86
CA VAL A 136 -15.35 -14.75 -14.53
C VAL A 136 -14.95 -15.77 -13.50
N THR A 137 -14.17 -15.37 -12.50
CA THR A 137 -13.82 -16.24 -11.38
C THR A 137 -14.36 -15.66 -10.08
N LEU A 138 -15.10 -16.48 -9.31
CA LEU A 138 -15.49 -16.21 -7.93
C LEU A 138 -14.62 -17.06 -7.00
N LYS A 139 -14.07 -16.46 -5.95
CA LYS A 139 -13.41 -17.20 -4.87
C LYS A 139 -14.00 -16.84 -3.52
N LEU A 140 -14.37 -17.85 -2.75
CA LEU A 140 -14.72 -17.71 -1.34
C LEU A 140 -13.58 -18.24 -0.48
N GLN A 141 -13.02 -17.39 0.37
CA GLN A 141 -11.90 -17.71 1.23
C GLN A 141 -12.26 -17.52 2.71
N TYR A 142 -11.80 -18.44 3.56
CA TYR A 142 -11.70 -18.27 5.00
C TYR A 142 -10.26 -18.53 5.45
N ASN A 143 -9.73 -17.67 6.33
CA ASN A 143 -8.45 -17.85 7.01
C ASN A 143 -8.65 -17.67 8.51
N GLY A 144 -8.36 -18.72 9.29
CA GLY A 144 -8.55 -18.73 10.73
C GLY A 144 -7.40 -18.12 11.55
N LYS A 145 -6.14 -18.30 11.13
CA LYS A 145 -4.96 -17.95 11.97
C LYS A 145 -3.65 -17.67 11.22
N ASP A 146 -3.61 -17.72 9.89
CA ASP A 146 -2.37 -17.41 9.17
C ASP A 146 -2.11 -15.89 9.19
N SER A 147 -1.08 -15.46 9.93
CA SER A 147 -0.68 -14.06 10.12
C SER A 147 -0.01 -13.44 8.89
N ASN A 148 0.49 -14.26 7.97
CA ASN A 148 1.07 -13.79 6.71
C ASN A 148 -0.02 -13.46 5.67
N GLU A 149 -1.26 -13.88 5.93
CA GLU A 149 -2.44 -13.57 5.14
C GLU A 149 -3.48 -12.78 5.94
N THR A 150 -4.50 -12.24 5.26
CA THR A 150 -5.57 -11.56 5.99
C THR A 150 -6.53 -12.56 6.63
N ILE A 151 -6.69 -12.45 7.95
CA ILE A 151 -7.59 -13.27 8.77
C ILE A 151 -9.07 -12.96 8.46
N GLY A 152 -9.92 -13.99 8.52
CA GLY A 152 -11.38 -13.92 8.40
C GLY A 152 -11.91 -14.35 7.03
N ASN A 153 -13.10 -13.89 6.70
CA ASN A 153 -13.84 -14.27 5.49
C ASN A 153 -13.64 -13.25 4.38
N MET A 154 -13.49 -13.74 3.15
CA MET A 154 -13.26 -12.90 1.98
C MET A 154 -13.93 -13.49 0.74
N ILE A 155 -14.55 -12.63 -0.06
CA ILE A 155 -15.04 -12.97 -1.40
C ILE A 155 -14.25 -12.19 -2.45
N LYS A 156 -13.91 -12.86 -3.55
CA LYS A 156 -13.16 -12.27 -4.65
C LYS A 156 -13.89 -12.52 -5.97
N LEU A 157 -14.01 -11.49 -6.79
CA LEU A 157 -14.51 -11.57 -8.16
C LEU A 157 -13.44 -11.02 -9.10
N SER A 158 -13.24 -11.65 -10.25
CA SER A 158 -12.27 -11.17 -11.22
C SER A 158 -12.58 -11.60 -12.64
N TYR A 159 -12.14 -10.78 -13.60
CA TYR A 159 -12.02 -11.12 -15.01
C TYR A 159 -10.56 -11.52 -15.32
N PRO A 160 -10.14 -12.78 -15.11
CA PRO A 160 -8.73 -13.18 -15.29
C PRO A 160 -8.18 -12.89 -16.70
N GLY A 161 -9.00 -13.07 -17.74
CA GLY A 161 -8.61 -12.75 -19.12
C GLY A 161 -8.28 -11.26 -19.29
N LYS A 162 -9.23 -10.39 -18.93
CA LYS A 162 -9.04 -8.93 -18.99
C LYS A 162 -7.84 -8.45 -18.18
N ILE A 163 -7.60 -9.03 -17.00
CA ILE A 163 -6.41 -8.73 -16.17
C ILE A 163 -5.12 -9.11 -16.90
N ALA A 164 -5.10 -10.24 -17.61
CA ALA A 164 -3.93 -10.67 -18.38
C ALA A 164 -3.69 -9.75 -19.59
N ASP A 165 -4.75 -9.34 -20.27
CA ASP A 165 -4.66 -8.42 -21.40
C ASP A 165 -4.23 -7.02 -20.96
N GLU A 166 -4.72 -6.55 -19.82
CA GLU A 166 -4.31 -5.30 -19.18
C GLU A 166 -2.81 -5.30 -18.89
N ARG A 167 -2.29 -6.40 -18.32
CA ARG A 167 -0.86 -6.57 -18.06
C ARG A 167 -0.04 -6.50 -19.34
N ARG A 168 -0.50 -7.15 -20.42
CA ARG A 168 0.21 -7.16 -21.70
C ARG A 168 0.29 -5.75 -22.29
N CYS A 169 -0.84 -5.04 -22.33
CA CYS A 169 -0.94 -3.65 -22.77
C CYS A 169 0.05 -2.75 -21.98
N PHE A 170 0.07 -2.89 -20.65
CA PHE A 170 0.98 -2.11 -19.80
C PHE A 170 2.46 -2.42 -20.07
N MET A 171 2.81 -3.70 -20.25
CA MET A 171 4.18 -4.09 -20.59
C MET A 171 4.64 -3.50 -21.93
N GLU A 172 3.76 -3.45 -22.93
CA GLU A 172 4.04 -2.84 -24.23
C GLU A 172 4.26 -1.33 -24.09
N MET A 173 3.40 -0.63 -23.33
CA MET A 173 3.59 0.79 -23.02
C MET A 173 4.93 1.05 -22.31
N CYS A 174 5.28 0.25 -21.31
CA CYS A 174 6.57 0.38 -20.61
C CYS A 174 7.75 0.17 -21.55
N HIS A 175 7.65 -0.82 -22.46
CA HIS A 175 8.69 -1.10 -23.44
C HIS A 175 8.85 0.04 -24.45
N GLN A 176 7.75 0.61 -24.95
CA GLN A 176 7.78 1.78 -25.82
C GLN A 176 8.40 3.00 -25.11
N LYS A 177 7.99 3.26 -23.85
CA LYS A 177 8.56 4.35 -23.05
C LYS A 177 10.08 4.19 -22.86
N LYS A 178 10.55 2.95 -22.65
CA LYS A 178 11.99 2.64 -22.58
C LYS A 178 12.72 2.84 -23.90
N LYS A 179 12.11 2.48 -25.04
CA LYS A 179 12.68 2.71 -26.38
C LYS A 179 12.80 4.20 -26.71
N ASN A 180 11.86 5.01 -26.23
CA ASN A 180 11.87 6.46 -26.45
C ASN A 180 12.90 7.19 -25.57
N LEU A 181 13.49 6.53 -24.57
CA LEU A 181 14.64 7.07 -23.84
C LEU A 181 15.90 6.82 -24.67
N ASP A 182 16.56 7.89 -25.09
CA ASP A 182 17.84 7.79 -25.81
C ASP A 182 18.88 7.03 -24.96
N ALA A 183 19.72 6.22 -25.61
CA ALA A 183 20.76 5.42 -24.99
C ALA A 183 21.76 6.28 -24.20
N ILE A 184 21.98 7.53 -24.61
CA ILE A 184 22.79 8.51 -23.89
C ILE A 184 22.10 8.90 -22.58
N HIS A 185 20.83 9.29 -22.64
CA HIS A 185 20.02 9.66 -21.47
C HIS A 185 19.86 8.50 -20.47
N LEU A 186 19.73 7.26 -20.95
CA LEU A 186 19.72 6.06 -20.10
C LEU A 186 21.05 5.82 -19.37
N LYS A 187 22.18 6.15 -20.00
CA LYS A 187 23.50 6.07 -19.35
C LYS A 187 23.65 7.14 -18.28
N GLU A 188 23.13 8.34 -18.53
CA GLU A 188 23.12 9.42 -17.54
C GLU A 188 22.28 9.08 -16.31
N LEU A 189 21.06 8.58 -16.50
CA LEU A 189 20.19 8.14 -15.39
C LEU A 189 20.80 7.00 -14.55
N LYS A 190 21.68 6.19 -15.13
CA LYS A 190 22.40 5.11 -14.43
C LYS A 190 23.69 5.57 -13.77
N ARG A 191 24.20 6.76 -14.11
CA ARG A 191 25.44 7.26 -13.55
C ARG A 191 25.22 7.55 -12.08
N SER A 192 25.99 6.88 -11.23
CA SER A 192 25.95 7.10 -9.79
C SER A 192 27.00 8.15 -9.42
N ASP A 193 26.58 9.17 -8.68
CA ASP A 193 27.46 10.07 -7.94
C ASP A 193 26.90 10.24 -6.52
N TRP A 194 27.74 10.68 -5.59
CA TRP A 194 27.33 10.85 -4.19
C TRP A 194 26.23 11.92 -4.02
N SER A 195 26.13 12.90 -4.92
CA SER A 195 25.07 13.91 -4.90
C SER A 195 23.68 13.32 -5.14
N HIS A 196 23.53 12.25 -5.93
CA HIS A 196 22.24 11.58 -6.11
C HIS A 196 21.90 10.62 -4.96
N LEU A 197 22.88 10.19 -4.17
CA LEU A 197 22.71 9.19 -3.11
C LEU A 197 22.49 9.79 -1.72
N ILE A 198 22.92 11.03 -1.49
CA ILE A 198 22.79 11.71 -0.20
C ILE A 198 21.52 12.58 -0.20
N PRO A 199 20.63 12.43 0.79
CA PRO A 199 19.44 13.27 0.90
C PRO A 199 19.78 14.76 1.05
N GLU A 200 19.09 15.60 0.28
CA GLU A 200 19.24 17.05 0.30
C GLU A 200 18.16 17.68 1.19
N SER A 201 18.57 18.70 1.95
CA SER A 201 17.67 19.47 2.80
C SER A 201 17.04 20.63 2.04
N GLN A 202 15.90 21.10 2.54
CA GLN A 202 15.26 22.30 2.02
C GLN A 202 16.25 23.48 2.08
N LYS A 203 16.47 24.13 0.93
CA LYS A 203 17.26 25.37 0.85
C LYS A 203 16.50 26.53 1.48
#